data_AF-A0A177BUY2-F1
#
_entry.id   AF-A0A177BUY2-F1
#
_cell.length_a   1.000
_cell.length_b   1.000
_cell.length_c   1.000
_cell.angle_alpha   90.00
_cell.angle_beta   90.00
_cell.angle_gamma   90.00
#
_symmetry.space_group_name_H-M   'P 1'
#
loop_
_entity.id
_entity.type
_entity.pdbx_description
1 polymer ?
#
loop_
_entity_poly.entity_id
_entity_poly.type
_entity_poly.pdbx_seq_one_letter_code
_entity_poly.pdbx_strand_id
1 'polypeptide(L)'
;MGLGASLAGSAESVCRKDVFPFLELPRELRDQIYDYAFNIPEDRADRALRIERRHLKYFRPSAASILLVLHHEYFLLNRQIAREALGLLFKNHTVYLSCGPYVLKQLLSRIEATGGPGKRWLKRIKRIELDWVTFPNLRIYPPERSEGKDEWYWEHDNHEVDVDYIRGAQYSGHYDEHDYEGGYYDDNFYEAEDASLYPTWPGRSTAAAAANPNDPFGFSTHYPFADPARPDAVTASDIDSKLDLLVSLEVTPLFDYLASPAFALNSITLPLYFLSRASQHQRTVSRPGYTLPLKIRYWVHNCIHALLMLRDSDTLQEVRVKYIPWDVWASMEPADDLRRMVEMGVWFRGSEEGSGEREGEGEAFRAVWAGLAGKGACNGDERMGLRAEVRFVKWEFDLDKRVGDELEVVFTKGVE
;
A
#
# COMPACT_ATOMS: atom_id res chain seq x y z
N MET A 1 10.09 -57.88 -63.49
CA MET A 1 9.20 -57.83 -62.30
C MET A 1 10.08 -57.58 -61.09
N GLY A 2 9.70 -56.62 -60.22
CA GLY A 2 10.23 -56.50 -58.86
C GLY A 2 11.27 -55.40 -58.63
N LEU A 3 10.84 -54.14 -58.65
CA LEU A 3 11.46 -53.04 -57.91
C LEU A 3 11.35 -53.33 -56.40
N GLY A 4 12.39 -52.98 -55.63
CA GLY A 4 12.39 -53.12 -54.18
C GLY A 4 13.54 -52.37 -53.51
N ALA A 5 13.68 -51.08 -53.81
CA ALA A 5 14.43 -50.18 -52.95
C ALA A 5 13.61 -49.94 -51.67
N SER A 6 14.17 -50.27 -50.51
CA SER A 6 13.66 -49.82 -49.21
C SER A 6 14.80 -49.13 -48.48
N LEU A 7 14.78 -47.81 -48.59
CA LEU A 7 15.45 -46.87 -47.71
C LEU A 7 14.80 -46.97 -46.33
N ALA A 8 15.54 -47.47 -45.34
CA ALA A 8 15.20 -47.29 -43.93
C ALA A 8 16.45 -46.85 -43.17
N GLY A 9 16.97 -45.70 -43.59
CA GLY A 9 18.07 -44.99 -42.96
C GLY A 9 17.72 -43.51 -42.86
N SER A 10 16.67 -43.17 -42.11
CA SER A 10 16.47 -41.85 -41.48
C SER A 10 15.14 -41.85 -40.73
N ALA A 11 15.17 -41.71 -39.40
CA ALA A 11 14.16 -40.96 -38.63
C ALA A 11 14.44 -41.05 -37.12
N GLU A 12 15.62 -40.64 -36.67
CA GLU A 12 15.78 -40.13 -35.30
C GLU A 12 16.64 -38.85 -35.32
N SER A 13 16.37 -37.94 -36.26
CA SER A 13 16.65 -36.53 -36.02
C SER A 13 15.46 -35.96 -35.24
N VAL A 14 15.39 -36.30 -33.95
CA VAL A 14 14.56 -35.54 -33.02
C VAL A 14 15.09 -34.11 -33.11
N CYS A 15 14.30 -33.23 -33.71
CA CYS A 15 14.54 -31.80 -33.78
C CYS A 15 14.73 -31.30 -32.34
N ARG A 16 15.98 -31.28 -31.86
CA ARG A 16 16.35 -30.56 -30.65
C ARG A 16 15.98 -29.13 -30.97
N LYS A 17 14.88 -28.64 -30.41
CA LYS A 17 14.62 -27.20 -30.37
C LYS A 17 15.91 -26.59 -29.84
N ASP A 18 16.56 -25.76 -30.65
CA ASP A 18 17.77 -25.03 -30.25
C ASP A 18 17.38 -24.09 -29.11
N VAL A 19 17.37 -24.61 -27.88
CA VAL A 19 17.15 -23.83 -26.68
C VAL A 19 18.43 -23.03 -26.47
N PHE A 20 18.30 -21.71 -26.57
CA PHE A 20 19.42 -20.79 -26.35
C PHE A 20 20.10 -21.08 -25.00
N PRO A 21 21.42 -21.39 -24.97
CA PRO A 21 22.11 -21.80 -23.77
C PRO A 21 22.44 -20.60 -22.88
N PHE A 22 21.42 -20.04 -22.25
CA PHE A 22 21.51 -18.77 -21.50
C PHE A 22 22.60 -18.79 -20.41
N LEU A 23 22.82 -19.92 -19.73
CA LEU A 23 23.83 -20.04 -18.67
C LEU A 23 25.28 -20.15 -19.19
N GLU A 24 25.47 -20.41 -20.49
CA GLU A 24 26.80 -20.42 -21.12
C GLU A 24 27.28 -19.01 -21.47
N LEU A 25 26.38 -18.02 -21.48
CA LEU A 25 26.76 -16.62 -21.63
C LEU A 25 27.68 -16.18 -20.48
N PRO A 26 28.66 -15.30 -20.72
CA PRO A 26 29.37 -14.58 -19.67
C PRO A 26 28.42 -13.92 -18.67
N ARG A 27 28.85 -13.84 -17.41
CA ARG A 27 28.03 -13.31 -16.30
C ARG A 27 27.57 -11.88 -16.57
N GLU A 28 28.43 -11.07 -17.18
CA GLU A 28 28.22 -9.68 -17.51
C GLU A 28 27.09 -9.52 -18.54
N LEU A 29 27.04 -10.40 -19.55
CA LEU A 29 25.97 -10.39 -20.55
C LEU A 29 24.62 -10.82 -19.94
N ARG A 30 24.64 -11.79 -19.02
CA ARG A 30 23.41 -12.16 -18.29
C ARG A 30 22.90 -11.01 -17.43
N ASP A 31 23.79 -10.29 -16.76
CA ASP A 31 23.43 -9.11 -15.95
C ASP A 31 22.83 -8.00 -16.81
N GLN A 32 23.34 -7.74 -18.01
CA GLN A 32 22.70 -6.81 -18.94
C GLN A 32 21.29 -7.23 -19.35
N ILE A 33 21.06 -8.53 -19.57
CA ILE A 33 19.73 -9.06 -19.91
C ILE A 33 18.77 -8.89 -18.73
N TYR A 34 19.22 -9.17 -17.51
CA TYR A 34 18.44 -8.96 -16.31
C TYR A 34 18.12 -7.48 -16.10
N ASP A 35 19.11 -6.59 -16.23
CA ASP A 35 18.92 -5.15 -16.11
C ASP A 35 17.91 -4.64 -17.15
N TYR A 36 18.02 -5.09 -18.40
CA TYR A 36 17.05 -4.76 -19.44
C TYR A 36 15.64 -5.21 -19.05
N ALA A 37 15.47 -6.47 -18.64
CA ALA A 37 14.18 -7.03 -18.30
C ALA A 37 13.53 -6.33 -17.09
N PHE A 38 14.31 -5.94 -16.07
CA PHE A 38 13.79 -5.18 -14.94
C PHE A 38 13.44 -3.73 -15.27
N ASN A 39 13.98 -3.17 -16.36
CA ASN A 39 13.63 -1.82 -16.85
C ASN A 39 12.39 -1.82 -17.75
N ILE A 40 11.87 -2.98 -18.15
CA ILE A 40 10.62 -3.06 -18.93
C ILE A 40 9.48 -2.65 -17.99
N PRO A 41 8.65 -1.65 -18.35
CA PRO A 41 7.47 -1.30 -17.56
C PRO A 41 6.56 -2.51 -17.40
N GLU A 42 6.04 -2.70 -16.19
CA GLU A 42 5.05 -3.75 -15.96
C GLU A 42 3.69 -3.27 -16.48
N ASP A 43 3.18 -3.96 -17.51
CA ASP A 43 1.92 -3.59 -18.18
C ASP A 43 0.69 -4.17 -17.46
N ARG A 44 0.90 -5.03 -16.46
CA ARG A 44 -0.19 -5.55 -15.63
C ARG A 44 -0.74 -4.45 -14.73
N ALA A 45 -2.07 -4.37 -14.62
CA ALA A 45 -2.73 -3.48 -13.68
C ALA A 45 -2.22 -3.70 -12.25
N ASP A 46 -2.17 -2.65 -11.42
CA ASP A 46 -1.67 -2.72 -10.03
C ASP A 46 -2.36 -3.82 -9.21
N ARG A 47 -3.60 -4.16 -9.58
CA ARG A 47 -4.37 -5.25 -8.96
C ARG A 47 -3.77 -6.63 -9.16
N ALA A 48 -3.04 -6.86 -10.26
CA ALA A 48 -2.40 -8.13 -10.55
C ALA A 48 -1.08 -8.33 -9.77
N LEU A 49 -0.49 -7.26 -9.25
CA LEU A 49 0.81 -7.28 -8.58
C LEU A 49 0.71 -7.41 -7.05
N ARG A 50 -0.50 -7.69 -6.53
CA ARG A 50 -0.79 -7.70 -5.10
C ARG A 50 -0.10 -8.85 -4.35
N ILE A 51 0.47 -8.55 -3.19
CA ILE A 51 0.95 -9.54 -2.23
C ILE A 51 -0.01 -9.58 -1.04
N GLU A 52 -0.75 -10.67 -0.96
CA GLU A 52 -1.82 -10.90 0.01
C GLU A 52 -1.37 -11.71 1.23
N ARG A 53 -2.13 -11.65 2.35
CA ARG A 53 -1.91 -12.49 3.54
C ARG A 53 -1.84 -13.98 3.22
N ARG A 54 -2.65 -14.49 2.27
CA ARG A 54 -2.61 -15.91 1.83
C ARG A 54 -1.25 -16.34 1.30
N HIS A 55 -0.49 -15.44 0.68
CA HIS A 55 0.81 -15.77 0.14
C HIS A 55 1.79 -16.10 1.26
N LEU A 56 1.61 -15.53 2.46
CA LEU A 56 2.44 -15.83 3.62
C LEU A 56 2.25 -17.27 4.11
N LYS A 57 1.04 -17.85 4.09
CA LYS A 57 0.77 -19.19 4.67
C LYS A 57 1.77 -20.26 4.21
N TYR A 58 2.13 -20.26 2.92
CA TYR A 58 3.06 -21.23 2.33
C TYR A 58 4.39 -20.63 1.90
N PHE A 59 4.65 -19.36 2.22
CA PHE A 59 5.88 -18.69 1.80
C PHE A 59 7.10 -19.29 2.49
N ARG A 60 7.94 -19.96 1.70
CA ARG A 60 9.27 -20.44 2.10
C ARG A 60 10.32 -19.60 1.39
N PRO A 61 11.19 -18.87 2.11
CA PRO A 61 12.12 -17.93 1.49
C PRO A 61 13.17 -18.63 0.62
N SER A 62 13.19 -18.28 -0.65
CA SER A 62 14.19 -18.71 -1.63
C SER A 62 14.25 -17.65 -2.74
N ALA A 63 15.32 -17.62 -3.54
CA ALA A 63 15.40 -16.63 -4.60
C ALA A 63 14.23 -16.73 -5.60
N ALA A 64 13.80 -17.96 -5.91
CA ALA A 64 12.68 -18.20 -6.81
C ALA A 64 11.34 -17.79 -6.19
N SER A 65 11.07 -18.11 -4.92
CA SER A 65 9.82 -17.71 -4.27
C SER A 65 9.72 -16.21 -4.03
N ILE A 66 10.85 -15.53 -3.76
CA ILE A 66 10.88 -14.06 -3.67
C ILE A 66 10.54 -13.46 -5.03
N LEU A 67 11.20 -13.89 -6.12
CA LEU A 67 10.90 -13.40 -7.47
C LEU A 67 9.47 -13.71 -7.90
N LEU A 68 8.92 -14.87 -7.53
CA LEU A 68 7.53 -15.22 -7.81
C LEU A 68 6.55 -14.26 -7.11
N VAL A 69 6.79 -13.94 -5.84
CA VAL A 69 5.94 -13.01 -5.08
C VAL A 69 6.08 -11.57 -5.59
N LEU A 70 7.24 -11.23 -6.15
CA LEU A 70 7.49 -9.95 -6.83
C LEU A 70 7.07 -9.97 -8.31
N HIS A 71 6.35 -11.02 -8.76
CA HIS A 71 5.79 -11.14 -10.10
C HIS A 71 6.84 -11.13 -11.24
N HIS A 72 8.05 -11.62 -10.96
CA HIS A 72 9.11 -11.81 -11.96
C HIS A 72 9.19 -13.28 -12.40
N GLU A 73 8.08 -13.85 -12.90
CA GLU A 73 7.96 -15.29 -13.15
C GLU A 73 8.89 -15.79 -14.27
N TYR A 74 9.26 -14.90 -15.19
CA TYR A 74 10.15 -15.17 -16.31
C TYR A 74 11.57 -15.61 -15.89
N PHE A 75 12.00 -15.33 -14.65
CA PHE A 75 13.29 -15.78 -14.13
C PHE A 75 13.25 -17.10 -13.36
N LEU A 76 12.08 -17.75 -13.28
CA LEU A 76 11.90 -18.98 -12.48
C LEU A 76 12.33 -20.26 -13.20
N LEU A 77 12.82 -20.14 -14.44
CA LEU A 77 13.26 -21.27 -15.26
C LEU A 77 14.44 -22.05 -14.64
N ASN A 78 15.29 -21.38 -13.86
CA ASN A 78 16.47 -22.01 -13.25
C ASN A 78 16.85 -21.35 -11.91
N ARG A 79 17.32 -22.17 -10.95
CA ARG A 79 17.71 -21.68 -9.61
C ARG A 79 18.90 -20.72 -9.62
N GLN A 80 19.85 -20.90 -10.53
CA GLN A 80 20.98 -20.00 -10.70
C GLN A 80 20.51 -18.66 -11.25
N ILE A 81 19.69 -18.68 -12.31
CA ILE A 81 19.07 -17.49 -12.91
C ILE A 81 18.31 -16.71 -11.83
N ALA A 82 17.45 -17.37 -11.05
CA ALA A 82 16.69 -16.72 -9.99
C ALA A 82 17.59 -16.04 -8.92
N ARG A 83 18.70 -16.68 -8.51
CA ARG A 83 19.63 -16.09 -7.53
C ARG A 83 20.38 -14.89 -8.09
N GLU A 84 20.80 -15.01 -9.35
CA GLU A 84 21.53 -14.00 -10.08
C GLU A 84 20.64 -12.76 -10.32
N ALA A 85 19.43 -12.96 -10.85
CA ALA A 85 18.44 -11.93 -11.10
C ALA A 85 17.98 -11.23 -9.81
N LEU A 86 17.66 -11.98 -8.75
CA LEU A 86 17.30 -11.39 -7.45
C LEU A 86 18.44 -10.54 -6.87
N GLY A 87 19.68 -11.01 -7.04
CA GLY A 87 20.86 -10.29 -6.60
C GLY A 87 21.04 -8.95 -7.33
N LEU A 88 20.64 -8.87 -8.59
CA LEU A 88 20.68 -7.66 -9.40
C LEU A 88 19.50 -6.74 -9.08
N LEU A 89 18.27 -7.27 -9.01
CA LEU A 89 17.05 -6.55 -8.63
C LEU A 89 17.27 -5.75 -7.35
N PHE A 90 17.73 -6.41 -6.27
CA PHE A 90 17.89 -5.76 -4.98
C PHE A 90 18.99 -4.69 -4.97
N LYS A 91 20.06 -4.88 -5.75
CA LYS A 91 21.19 -3.92 -5.79
C LYS A 91 20.90 -2.70 -6.66
N ASN A 92 20.30 -2.93 -7.83
CA ASN A 92 20.32 -1.98 -8.94
C ASN A 92 18.93 -1.45 -9.30
N HIS A 93 17.84 -2.02 -8.81
CA HIS A 93 16.47 -1.67 -9.22
C HIS A 93 15.61 -1.27 -8.03
N THR A 94 14.45 -0.68 -8.31
CA THR A 94 13.44 -0.36 -7.31
C THR A 94 12.52 -1.56 -7.15
N VAL A 95 12.40 -2.08 -5.92
CA VAL A 95 11.51 -3.22 -5.64
C VAL A 95 10.10 -2.68 -5.39
N TYR A 96 9.18 -2.98 -6.30
CA TYR A 96 7.76 -2.65 -6.14
C TYR A 96 7.08 -3.66 -5.22
N LEU A 97 6.36 -3.16 -4.22
CA LEU A 97 5.72 -3.95 -3.16
C LEU A 97 4.27 -3.49 -3.00
N SER A 98 3.35 -4.20 -3.66
CA SER A 98 1.92 -3.93 -3.59
C SER A 98 1.26 -4.71 -2.44
N CYS A 99 1.46 -4.29 -1.19
CA CYS A 99 0.89 -4.97 -0.03
C CYS A 99 0.80 -4.14 1.24
N GLY A 100 -0.01 -4.63 2.18
CA GLY A 100 -0.21 -3.97 3.46
C GLY A 100 1.01 -4.03 4.37
N PRO A 101 1.13 -3.09 5.33
CA PRO A 101 2.31 -2.99 6.17
C PRO A 101 2.62 -4.25 6.97
N TYR A 102 1.59 -4.91 7.52
CA TYR A 102 1.78 -6.17 8.23
C TYR A 102 2.30 -7.28 7.30
N VAL A 103 1.69 -7.42 6.11
CA VAL A 103 2.10 -8.43 5.13
C VAL A 103 3.54 -8.22 4.71
N LEU A 104 3.90 -6.97 4.40
CA LEU A 104 5.25 -6.61 4.03
C LEU A 104 6.25 -6.92 5.15
N LYS A 105 5.96 -6.50 6.38
CA LYS A 105 6.82 -6.76 7.54
C LYS A 105 7.04 -8.26 7.74
N GLN A 106 5.97 -9.06 7.68
CA GLN A 106 6.06 -10.52 7.83
C GLN A 106 6.82 -11.18 6.70
N LEU A 107 6.60 -10.76 5.45
CA LEU A 107 7.32 -11.26 4.28
C LEU A 107 8.82 -11.05 4.47
N LEU A 108 9.24 -9.83 4.77
CA LEU A 108 10.65 -9.47 4.98
C LEU A 108 11.25 -10.17 6.20
N SER A 109 10.51 -10.24 7.31
CA SER A 109 10.95 -10.94 8.53
C SER A 109 11.20 -12.43 8.29
N ARG A 110 10.34 -13.09 7.49
CA ARG A 110 10.55 -14.50 7.11
C ARG A 110 11.81 -14.67 6.25
N ILE A 111 12.04 -13.77 5.28
CA ILE A 111 13.28 -13.75 4.47
C ILE A 111 14.50 -13.62 5.38
N GLU A 112 14.43 -12.78 6.42
CA GLU A 112 15.51 -12.60 7.38
C GLU A 112 15.75 -13.83 8.27
N ALA A 113 14.67 -14.40 8.82
CA ALA A 113 14.69 -15.46 9.84
C ALA A 113 15.25 -16.80 9.34
N THR A 114 15.23 -17.03 8.02
CA THR A 114 15.59 -18.33 7.41
C THR A 114 17.07 -18.71 7.57
N GLY A 115 17.92 -17.89 8.21
CA GLY A 115 19.30 -18.24 8.53
C GLY A 115 20.13 -18.56 7.28
N GLY A 116 20.74 -17.56 6.64
CA GLY A 116 21.52 -17.80 5.43
C GLY A 116 21.63 -16.56 4.54
N PRO A 117 21.46 -16.68 3.20
CA PRO A 117 21.63 -15.57 2.26
C PRO A 117 20.55 -14.49 2.38
N GLY A 118 19.40 -14.77 3.02
CA GLY A 118 18.28 -13.84 3.17
C GLY A 118 18.67 -12.49 3.76
N LYS A 119 19.39 -12.48 4.89
CA LYS A 119 19.95 -11.25 5.49
C LYS A 119 20.83 -10.46 4.52
N ARG A 120 21.63 -11.16 3.72
CA ARG A 120 22.50 -10.52 2.71
C ARG A 120 21.69 -9.96 1.54
N TRP A 121 20.57 -10.58 1.19
CA TRP A 121 19.65 -10.07 0.17
C TRP A 121 18.94 -8.81 0.67
N LEU A 122 18.36 -8.82 1.87
CA LEU A 122 17.68 -7.64 2.44
C LEU A 122 18.63 -6.44 2.56
N LYS A 123 19.87 -6.67 3.01
CA LYS A 123 20.89 -5.61 3.08
C LYS A 123 21.28 -5.03 1.71
N ARG A 124 21.03 -5.76 0.62
CA ARG A 124 21.27 -5.26 -0.74
C ARG A 124 20.15 -4.38 -1.24
N ILE A 125 18.92 -4.53 -0.72
CA ILE A 125 17.78 -3.69 -1.13
C ILE A 125 18.13 -2.24 -0.85
N LYS A 126 18.20 -1.45 -1.93
CA LYS A 126 18.47 -0.01 -1.87
C LYS A 126 17.19 0.80 -1.99
N ARG A 127 16.33 0.43 -2.94
CA ARG A 127 15.16 1.22 -3.32
C ARG A 127 13.91 0.38 -3.26
N ILE A 128 12.88 0.91 -2.63
CA ILE A 128 11.56 0.28 -2.57
C ILE A 128 10.48 1.27 -3.02
N GLU A 129 9.46 0.75 -3.66
CA GLU A 129 8.22 1.46 -3.95
C GLU A 129 7.08 0.72 -3.26
N LEU A 130 6.35 1.44 -2.41
CA LEU A 130 5.25 0.91 -1.64
C LEU A 130 3.94 1.37 -2.26
N ASP A 131 3.07 0.42 -2.57
CA ASP A 131 1.68 0.69 -2.93
C ASP A 131 0.78 -0.26 -2.14
N TRP A 132 -0.34 0.23 -1.65
CA TRP A 132 -1.33 -0.57 -0.93
C TRP A 132 -2.68 -0.38 -1.58
N VAL A 133 -2.90 -1.23 -2.59
CA VAL A 133 -4.12 -1.20 -3.36
C VAL A 133 -5.31 -1.70 -2.52
N THR A 134 -5.09 -2.68 -1.62
CA THR A 134 -6.13 -3.35 -0.82
C THR A 134 -6.20 -2.80 0.60
N PHE A 135 -6.75 -1.60 0.75
CA PHE A 135 -6.96 -1.01 2.07
C PHE A 135 -7.95 -1.86 2.89
N PRO A 136 -7.62 -2.26 4.13
CA PRO A 136 -8.47 -3.14 4.91
C PRO A 136 -9.74 -2.42 5.32
N ASN A 137 -10.84 -3.16 5.37
CA ASN A 137 -12.10 -2.59 5.82
C ASN A 137 -12.03 -2.25 7.31
N LEU A 138 -11.89 -0.96 7.64
CA LEU A 138 -11.80 -0.51 9.03
C LEU A 138 -13.08 -0.80 9.83
N ARG A 139 -14.23 -1.04 9.20
CA ARG A 139 -15.43 -1.43 9.96
C ARG A 139 -15.20 -2.73 10.74
N ILE A 140 -14.46 -3.65 10.14
CA ILE A 140 -14.19 -4.99 10.65
C ILE A 140 -12.73 -5.08 11.16
N TYR A 141 -12.13 -3.96 11.56
CA TYR A 141 -10.78 -3.92 12.09
C TYR A 141 -10.79 -3.68 13.61
N PRO A 142 -10.13 -4.53 14.44
CA PRO A 142 -9.50 -5.80 14.07
C PRO A 142 -10.53 -6.86 13.65
N PRO A 143 -10.18 -7.82 12.78
CA PRO A 143 -11.09 -8.89 12.39
C PRO A 143 -11.61 -9.63 13.63
N GLU A 144 -12.93 -9.65 13.80
CA GLU A 144 -13.56 -10.32 14.92
C GLU A 144 -13.37 -11.84 14.79
N ARG A 145 -12.81 -12.47 15.84
CA ARG A 145 -12.49 -13.90 15.88
C ARG A 145 -13.55 -14.73 16.59
N SER A 146 -14.71 -14.15 16.90
CA SER A 146 -15.78 -14.85 17.60
C SER A 146 -16.39 -15.91 16.68
N GLU A 147 -16.09 -17.17 17.01
CA GLU A 147 -16.73 -18.41 16.56
C GLU A 147 -17.67 -18.26 15.37
N GLY A 148 -17.14 -18.37 14.15
CA GLY A 148 -17.88 -18.85 12.99
C GLY A 148 -19.30 -18.33 12.83
N LYS A 149 -19.58 -17.08 13.20
CA LYS A 149 -20.73 -16.40 12.61
C LYS A 149 -20.27 -16.13 11.19
N ASP A 150 -20.73 -16.99 10.29
CA ASP A 150 -20.93 -16.62 8.90
C ASP A 150 -21.77 -15.34 8.90
N GLU A 151 -21.12 -14.19 9.07
CA GLU A 151 -21.73 -12.88 8.86
C GLU A 151 -21.78 -12.64 7.35
N TRP A 152 -22.52 -13.52 6.68
CA TRP A 152 -23.16 -13.29 5.39
C TRP A 152 -24.30 -12.26 5.56
N TYR A 153 -24.02 -11.13 6.20
CA TYR A 153 -24.98 -10.02 6.39
C TYR A 153 -25.11 -9.15 5.13
N TRP A 154 -25.14 -9.76 3.94
CA TRP A 154 -25.48 -9.07 2.68
C TRP A 154 -26.97 -9.11 2.37
N GLU A 155 -27.76 -9.86 3.11
CA GLU A 155 -29.20 -9.93 2.93
C GLU A 155 -29.90 -9.59 4.24
N HIS A 156 -30.39 -8.36 4.35
CA HIS A 156 -31.70 -7.94 4.86
C HIS A 156 -31.58 -6.57 5.50
N ASP A 157 -31.75 -5.52 4.70
CA ASP A 157 -32.56 -4.38 5.11
C ASP A 157 -33.36 -3.92 3.88
N ASN A 158 -34.61 -4.38 3.81
CA ASN A 158 -35.55 -4.06 2.74
C ASN A 158 -36.09 -2.61 2.80
N HIS A 159 -35.41 -1.70 3.51
CA HIS A 159 -35.78 -0.29 3.58
C HIS A 159 -34.54 0.60 3.79
N GLU A 160 -33.71 0.73 2.75
CA GLU A 160 -33.04 2.02 2.53
C GLU A 160 -34.14 3.04 2.22
N VAL A 161 -34.48 3.85 3.22
CA VAL A 161 -35.20 5.10 2.96
C VAL A 161 -34.21 6.00 2.26
N ASP A 162 -34.33 6.03 0.93
CA ASP A 162 -33.62 6.92 0.02
C ASP A 162 -33.97 8.37 0.37
N VAL A 163 -33.18 8.97 1.26
CA VAL A 163 -33.35 10.37 1.71
C VAL A 163 -33.02 11.34 0.55
N ASP A 164 -32.38 10.86 -0.51
CA ASP A 164 -32.02 11.61 -1.72
C ASP A 164 -33.12 11.61 -2.78
N TYR A 165 -34.03 10.62 -2.76
CA TYR A 165 -35.24 10.63 -3.59
C TYR A 165 -36.17 11.83 -3.28
N ILE A 166 -36.07 12.43 -2.09
CA ILE A 166 -36.89 13.58 -1.68
C ILE A 166 -36.25 14.93 -2.07
N ARG A 167 -34.94 14.98 -2.41
CA ARG A 167 -34.23 16.24 -2.68
C ARG A 167 -33.79 16.50 -4.13
N GLY A 168 -34.06 15.58 -5.07
CA GLY A 168 -33.87 15.87 -6.50
C GLY A 168 -32.41 16.17 -6.91
N ALA A 169 -31.44 15.72 -6.12
CA ALA A 169 -30.03 15.81 -6.48
C ALA A 169 -29.71 14.71 -7.50
N GLN A 170 -29.52 15.07 -8.77
CA GLN A 170 -29.14 14.15 -9.86
C GLN A 170 -27.66 13.72 -9.79
N TYR A 171 -27.14 13.36 -8.62
CA TYR A 171 -25.74 12.97 -8.45
C TYR A 171 -25.60 11.69 -7.62
N SER A 172 -25.71 10.54 -8.28
CA SER A 172 -25.45 9.20 -7.74
C SER A 172 -23.96 8.83 -7.84
N GLY A 173 -23.09 9.78 -7.48
CA GLY A 173 -21.66 9.50 -7.27
C GLY A 173 -21.47 9.14 -5.81
N HIS A 174 -21.61 7.86 -5.48
CA HIS A 174 -21.39 7.33 -4.14
C HIS A 174 -19.93 7.59 -3.71
N TYR A 175 -19.66 8.76 -3.09
CA TYR A 175 -18.48 9.00 -2.24
C TYR A 175 -18.78 8.59 -0.80
N ASP A 176 -19.39 7.43 -0.75
CA ASP A 176 -19.22 6.42 0.25
C ASP A 176 -17.99 6.51 1.15
N GLU A 177 -18.11 6.85 2.44
CA GLU A 177 -17.10 6.42 3.41
C GLU A 177 -17.06 4.90 3.59
N HIS A 178 -17.86 4.20 2.79
CA HIS A 178 -18.06 2.78 2.78
C HIS A 178 -17.66 2.18 1.44
N ASP A 179 -16.75 2.87 0.70
CA ASP A 179 -16.09 2.48 -0.57
C ASP A 179 -15.73 0.99 -0.55
N TYR A 180 -16.77 0.19 -0.72
CA TYR A 180 -16.75 -1.22 -0.93
C TYR A 180 -16.53 -1.27 -2.43
N GLU A 181 -15.26 -1.30 -2.83
CA GLU A 181 -14.91 -1.79 -4.16
C GLU A 181 -15.55 -3.19 -4.25
N GLY A 182 -16.72 -3.28 -4.90
CA GLY A 182 -17.64 -4.41 -4.77
C GLY A 182 -16.97 -5.77 -4.91
N GLY A 183 -17.44 -6.79 -4.18
CA GLY A 183 -17.23 -8.22 -4.43
C GLY A 183 -15.80 -8.78 -4.44
N TYR A 184 -14.75 -7.97 -4.29
CA TYR A 184 -13.37 -8.38 -4.52
C TYR A 184 -12.47 -8.09 -3.31
N TYR A 185 -12.08 -9.16 -2.61
CA TYR A 185 -10.94 -9.27 -1.69
C TYR A 185 -10.81 -8.22 -0.56
N ASP A 186 -11.09 -8.63 0.67
CA ASP A 186 -10.72 -7.90 1.90
C ASP A 186 -9.56 -8.63 2.59
N ASP A 187 -8.52 -7.89 2.95
CA ASP A 187 -7.38 -8.43 3.71
C ASP A 187 -7.80 -8.92 5.12
N ASN A 188 -8.96 -8.47 5.61
CA ASN A 188 -9.55 -8.89 6.88
C ASN A 188 -10.37 -10.19 6.83
N PHE A 189 -10.80 -10.67 5.65
CA PHE A 189 -11.71 -11.83 5.54
C PHE A 189 -11.01 -13.20 5.56
N TYR A 190 -9.71 -13.28 5.82
CA TYR A 190 -9.04 -14.57 5.95
C TYR A 190 -9.27 -15.21 7.31
N GLU A 191 -9.63 -16.50 7.29
CA GLU A 191 -9.88 -17.36 8.46
C GLU A 191 -8.98 -16.97 9.65
N ALA A 192 -9.64 -16.46 10.70
CA ALA A 192 -9.04 -15.99 11.95
C ALA A 192 -8.22 -17.06 12.71
N GLU A 193 -8.17 -18.29 12.19
CA GLU A 193 -7.55 -19.46 12.80
C GLU A 193 -6.02 -19.39 12.79
N ASP A 194 -5.39 -18.84 11.75
CA ASP A 194 -3.93 -18.68 11.71
C ASP A 194 -3.52 -17.34 12.35
N ALA A 195 -3.32 -17.38 13.68
CA ALA A 195 -2.88 -16.23 14.47
C ALA A 195 -1.55 -15.60 13.98
N SER A 196 -0.74 -16.31 13.18
CA SER A 196 0.50 -15.78 12.62
C SER A 196 0.28 -14.79 11.47
N LEU A 197 -0.92 -14.75 10.90
CA LEU A 197 -1.29 -13.86 9.80
C LEU A 197 -1.82 -12.49 10.26
N TYR A 198 -1.86 -12.22 11.56
CA TYR A 198 -2.36 -10.97 12.14
C TYR A 198 -1.47 -10.46 13.27
N PRO A 199 -1.42 -9.14 13.51
CA PRO A 199 -0.71 -8.59 14.67
C PRO A 199 -1.34 -9.06 15.97
N THR A 200 -0.56 -9.04 17.04
CA THR A 200 -1.05 -9.31 18.40
C THR A 200 -1.80 -8.09 18.91
N TRP A 201 -3.11 -8.23 19.12
CA TRP A 201 -3.97 -7.12 19.54
C TRP A 201 -3.86 -6.85 21.05
N PRO A 202 -3.48 -5.62 21.47
CA PRO A 202 -3.48 -5.24 22.88
C PRO A 202 -4.91 -5.27 23.41
N GLY A 203 -5.17 -6.09 24.44
CA GLY A 203 -6.49 -6.19 25.09
C GLY A 203 -7.21 -7.53 24.90
N ARG A 204 -6.81 -8.39 23.94
CA ARG A 204 -7.24 -9.80 23.90
C ARG A 204 -6.26 -10.66 24.68
N SER A 205 -6.17 -10.41 25.98
CA SER A 205 -5.84 -11.51 26.88
C SER A 205 -7.02 -12.48 26.77
N THR A 206 -6.77 -13.76 26.53
CA THR A 206 -7.70 -14.84 26.91
C THR A 206 -7.82 -14.94 28.44
N ALA A 207 -7.80 -13.80 29.13
CA ALA A 207 -8.46 -13.68 30.40
C ALA A 207 -9.94 -13.67 30.02
N ALA A 208 -10.59 -14.83 30.17
CA ALA A 208 -12.01 -14.86 30.46
C ALA A 208 -12.28 -13.64 31.33
N ALA A 209 -13.07 -12.68 30.82
CA ALA A 209 -13.48 -11.51 31.57
C ALA A 209 -13.83 -12.04 32.96
N ALA A 210 -13.07 -11.60 33.98
CA ALA A 210 -13.23 -12.15 35.33
C ALA A 210 -14.72 -12.08 35.62
N ALA A 211 -15.37 -13.25 35.71
CA ALA A 211 -16.81 -13.34 35.82
C ALA A 211 -17.18 -12.40 36.95
N ASN A 212 -17.94 -11.36 36.63
CA ASN A 212 -18.39 -10.42 37.64
C ASN A 212 -19.03 -11.30 38.73
N PRO A 213 -18.54 -11.31 39.97
CA PRO A 213 -18.99 -12.28 40.97
C PRO A 213 -20.50 -12.19 41.26
N ASN A 214 -21.12 -11.09 40.82
CA ASN A 214 -22.56 -10.85 40.90
C ASN A 214 -23.32 -11.14 39.59
N ASP A 215 -22.66 -11.56 38.52
CA ASP A 215 -23.27 -11.98 37.25
C ASP A 215 -22.57 -13.25 36.70
N PRO A 216 -22.80 -14.40 37.35
CA PRO A 216 -22.17 -15.67 36.98
C PRO A 216 -22.63 -16.21 35.61
N PHE A 217 -23.65 -15.61 34.99
CA PHE A 217 -24.22 -16.04 33.72
C PHE A 217 -24.04 -15.02 32.58
N GLY A 218 -23.43 -13.86 32.84
CA GLY A 218 -23.12 -12.85 31.82
C GLY A 218 -24.34 -12.10 31.26
N PHE A 219 -25.45 -12.06 32.00
CA PHE A 219 -26.68 -11.40 31.54
C PHE A 219 -26.66 -9.88 31.69
N SER A 220 -25.75 -9.32 32.49
CA SER A 220 -25.67 -7.86 32.70
C SER A 220 -25.20 -7.09 31.47
N THR A 221 -24.49 -7.74 30.55
CA THR A 221 -24.10 -7.20 29.25
C THR A 221 -25.06 -7.59 28.12
N HIS A 222 -25.99 -8.52 28.38
CA HIS A 222 -26.97 -9.00 27.41
C HIS A 222 -28.34 -8.39 27.75
N TYR A 223 -28.65 -7.22 27.19
CA TYR A 223 -29.99 -6.65 27.25
C TYR A 223 -30.78 -7.10 25.99
N PRO A 224 -31.66 -8.12 26.08
CA PRO A 224 -32.40 -8.64 24.92
C PRO A 224 -33.50 -7.69 24.41
N PHE A 225 -33.66 -6.53 25.06
CA PHE A 225 -34.57 -5.46 24.66
C PHE A 225 -33.81 -4.19 24.25
N ALA A 226 -32.56 -4.32 23.80
CA ALA A 226 -31.87 -3.21 23.15
C ALA A 226 -32.72 -2.77 21.95
N ASP A 227 -33.10 -1.50 21.96
CA ASP A 227 -34.03 -0.92 20.99
C ASP A 227 -33.51 -1.14 19.56
N PRO A 228 -34.22 -1.87 18.68
CA PRO A 228 -33.78 -2.13 17.31
C PRO A 228 -33.70 -0.84 16.46
N ALA A 229 -34.14 0.30 17.00
CA ALA A 229 -33.98 1.62 16.39
C ALA A 229 -32.63 2.29 16.69
N ARG A 230 -31.69 1.64 17.39
CA ARG A 230 -30.32 2.14 17.49
C ARG A 230 -29.56 1.70 16.24
N PRO A 231 -29.27 2.59 15.27
CA PRO A 231 -28.33 2.22 14.23
C PRO A 231 -26.99 1.93 14.92
N ASP A 232 -26.38 0.77 14.62
CA ASP A 232 -24.97 0.50 14.84
C ASP A 232 -24.13 1.40 13.91
N ALA A 233 -24.37 2.71 13.97
CA ALA A 233 -23.65 3.70 13.24
C ALA A 233 -22.25 3.78 13.84
N VAL A 234 -21.31 3.03 13.25
CA VAL A 234 -19.88 3.26 13.44
C VAL A 234 -19.65 4.75 13.24
N THR A 235 -19.34 5.47 14.30
CA THR A 235 -19.20 6.92 14.22
C THR A 235 -17.89 7.26 13.51
N ALA A 236 -17.77 8.45 12.92
CA ALA A 236 -16.49 8.90 12.32
C ALA A 236 -15.33 8.84 13.34
N SER A 237 -15.62 9.06 14.62
CA SER A 237 -14.66 8.90 15.73
C SER A 237 -14.20 7.45 15.91
N ASP A 238 -15.07 6.46 15.66
CA ASP A 238 -14.71 5.04 15.75
C ASP A 238 -13.80 4.65 14.59
N ILE A 239 -14.07 5.13 13.38
CA ILE A 239 -13.22 4.87 12.19
C ILE A 239 -11.81 5.45 12.41
N ASP A 240 -11.70 6.64 12.99
CA ASP A 240 -10.43 7.28 13.30
C ASP A 240 -9.64 6.50 14.35
N SER A 241 -10.30 6.09 15.43
CA SER A 241 -9.66 5.25 16.44
C SER A 241 -9.15 3.93 15.87
N LYS A 242 -9.84 3.38 14.86
CA LYS A 242 -9.43 2.16 14.15
C LYS A 242 -8.31 2.40 13.15
N LEU A 243 -8.28 3.56 12.49
CA LEU A 243 -7.14 3.97 11.67
C LEU A 243 -5.89 4.13 12.53
N ASP A 244 -6.00 4.81 13.67
CA ASP A 244 -4.91 4.95 14.64
C ASP A 244 -4.44 3.60 15.17
N LEU A 245 -5.38 2.69 15.45
CA LEU A 245 -5.07 1.31 15.82
C LEU A 245 -4.27 0.58 14.72
N LEU A 246 -4.73 0.66 13.46
CA LEU A 246 -4.03 0.07 12.32
C LEU A 246 -2.63 0.66 12.16
N VAL A 247 -2.51 1.98 12.28
CA VAL A 247 -1.22 2.67 12.20
C VAL A 247 -0.29 2.17 13.29
N SER A 248 -0.76 2.08 14.53
CA SER A 248 0.04 1.64 15.67
C SER A 248 0.50 0.18 15.57
N LEU A 249 -0.31 -0.71 14.99
CA LEU A 249 -0.06 -2.15 14.97
C LEU A 249 0.61 -2.65 13.68
N GLU A 250 0.43 -1.94 12.57
CA GLU A 250 0.93 -2.36 11.26
C GLU A 250 1.91 -1.37 10.64
N VAL A 251 1.57 -0.07 10.57
CA VAL A 251 2.42 0.95 9.91
C VAL A 251 3.67 1.23 10.73
N THR A 252 3.54 1.63 12.00
CA THR A 252 4.69 1.94 12.87
C THR A 252 5.68 0.77 12.91
N PRO A 253 5.25 -0.49 13.16
CA PRO A 253 6.19 -1.59 13.28
C PRO A 253 6.83 -2.00 11.94
N LEU A 254 6.25 -1.65 10.80
CA LEU A 254 6.91 -1.80 9.50
C LEU A 254 8.07 -0.81 9.39
N PHE A 255 7.83 0.48 9.62
CA PHE A 255 8.86 1.51 9.46
C PHE A 255 9.98 1.36 10.49
N ASP A 256 9.68 0.96 11.73
CA ASP A 256 10.68 0.58 12.73
C ASP A 256 11.58 -0.56 12.23
N TYR A 257 10.98 -1.53 11.53
CA TYR A 257 11.72 -2.66 10.96
C TYR A 257 12.55 -2.26 9.74
N LEU A 258 12.03 -1.40 8.86
CA LEU A 258 12.77 -0.87 7.70
C LEU A 258 13.94 0.02 8.12
N ALA A 259 13.82 0.73 9.26
CA ALA A 259 14.89 1.51 9.87
C ALA A 259 15.97 0.65 10.54
N SER A 260 15.74 -0.65 10.71
CA SER A 260 16.70 -1.57 11.34
C SER A 260 17.93 -1.82 10.46
N PRO A 261 19.08 -2.25 11.04
CA PRO A 261 20.31 -2.52 10.29
C PRO A 261 20.23 -3.75 9.35
N ALA A 262 19.08 -4.42 9.30
CA ALA A 262 18.81 -5.46 8.30
C ALA A 262 18.78 -4.88 6.87
N PHE A 263 18.50 -3.58 6.76
CA PHE A 263 18.37 -2.88 5.48
C PHE A 263 19.47 -1.84 5.32
N ALA A 264 19.68 -1.41 4.07
CA ALA A 264 20.52 -0.28 3.73
C ALA A 264 19.83 0.53 2.63
N LEU A 265 18.56 0.83 2.88
CA LEU A 265 17.68 1.58 1.98
C LEU A 265 18.20 3.00 1.82
N ASN A 266 18.26 3.48 0.58
CA ASN A 266 18.58 4.86 0.24
C ASN A 266 17.36 5.64 -0.27
N SER A 267 16.33 4.95 -0.77
CA SER A 267 15.10 5.57 -1.28
C SER A 267 13.85 4.76 -0.92
N ILE A 268 12.80 5.45 -0.51
CA ILE A 268 11.44 4.92 -0.38
C ILE A 268 10.52 5.76 -1.27
N THR A 269 9.76 5.11 -2.13
CA THR A 269 8.75 5.75 -2.97
C THR A 269 7.35 5.38 -2.48
N LEU A 270 6.46 6.37 -2.37
CA LEU A 270 5.09 6.22 -1.86
C LEU A 270 4.13 7.02 -2.76
N PRO A 271 2.89 6.56 -2.98
CA PRO A 271 1.83 7.39 -3.55
C PRO A 271 1.22 8.31 -2.49
N LEU A 272 0.78 9.48 -2.93
CA LEU A 272 -0.14 10.35 -2.21
C LEU A 272 -1.13 10.92 -3.24
N TYR A 273 -2.35 11.24 -2.83
CA TYR A 273 -3.41 11.55 -3.78
C TYR A 273 -4.02 12.91 -3.53
N PHE A 274 -4.44 13.57 -4.61
CA PHE A 274 -5.30 14.76 -4.58
C PHE A 274 -6.70 14.45 -5.08
N LEU A 275 -7.66 15.24 -4.61
CA LEU A 275 -9.06 15.13 -4.95
C LEU A 275 -9.42 16.03 -6.13
N SER A 276 -10.60 15.78 -6.72
CA SER A 276 -11.26 16.78 -7.55
C SER A 276 -11.75 17.94 -6.68
N ARG A 277 -11.86 19.13 -7.29
CA ARG A 277 -12.40 20.32 -6.62
C ARG A 277 -13.81 20.10 -6.09
N ALA A 278 -14.65 19.41 -6.86
CA ALA A 278 -16.02 19.08 -6.46
C ALA A 278 -16.05 18.14 -5.24
N SER A 279 -15.25 17.06 -5.27
CA SER A 279 -15.17 16.09 -4.18
C SER A 279 -14.64 16.72 -2.89
N GLN A 280 -13.63 17.59 -2.99
CA GLN A 280 -13.11 18.32 -1.84
C GLN A 280 -14.18 19.26 -1.26
N HIS A 281 -14.85 20.07 -2.09
CA HIS A 281 -15.88 20.99 -1.64
C HIS A 281 -17.03 20.26 -0.94
N GLN A 282 -17.53 19.16 -1.55
CA GLN A 282 -18.59 18.35 -0.96
C GLN A 282 -18.18 17.79 0.41
N ARG A 283 -16.94 17.33 0.57
CA ARG A 283 -16.44 16.82 1.85
C ARG A 283 -16.28 17.90 2.90
N THR A 284 -15.74 19.05 2.54
CA THR A 284 -15.61 20.18 3.48
C THR A 284 -16.97 20.61 4.04
N VAL A 285 -18.02 20.57 3.21
CA VAL A 285 -19.39 20.94 3.63
C VAL A 285 -20.06 19.82 4.42
N SER A 286 -19.97 18.57 3.95
CA SER A 286 -20.68 17.44 4.58
C SER A 286 -19.99 16.92 5.85
N ARG A 287 -18.66 17.04 5.96
CA ARG A 287 -17.84 16.46 7.03
C ARG A 287 -16.71 17.41 7.45
N PRO A 288 -17.03 18.50 8.17
CA PRO A 288 -16.02 19.43 8.67
C PRO A 288 -15.00 18.70 9.57
N GLY A 289 -13.71 18.89 9.28
CA GLY A 289 -12.59 18.19 9.95
C GLY A 289 -12.14 16.89 9.29
N TYR A 290 -12.88 16.37 8.31
CA TYR A 290 -12.61 15.12 7.59
C TYR A 290 -12.58 15.36 6.08
N THR A 291 -11.82 16.36 5.65
CA THR A 291 -11.74 16.78 4.24
C THR A 291 -11.14 15.70 3.33
N LEU A 292 -10.21 14.91 3.86
CA LEU A 292 -9.53 13.83 3.13
C LEU A 292 -10.24 12.48 3.33
N PRO A 293 -10.44 11.69 2.26
CA PRO A 293 -10.89 10.31 2.38
C PRO A 293 -9.94 9.46 3.21
N LEU A 294 -10.50 8.41 3.80
CA LEU A 294 -9.81 7.50 4.71
C LEU A 294 -8.53 6.89 4.12
N LYS A 295 -8.55 6.43 2.86
CA LYS A 295 -7.35 5.88 2.19
C LYS A 295 -6.26 6.94 2.02
N ILE A 296 -6.62 8.20 1.74
CA ILE A 296 -5.62 9.29 1.66
C ILE A 296 -5.05 9.57 3.04
N ARG A 297 -5.88 9.60 4.09
CA ARG A 297 -5.40 9.75 5.48
C ARG A 297 -4.46 8.63 5.88
N TYR A 298 -4.73 7.40 5.47
CA TYR A 298 -3.81 6.29 5.64
C TYR A 298 -2.46 6.53 4.95
N TRP A 299 -2.46 7.00 3.70
CA TRP A 299 -1.22 7.34 2.98
C TRP A 299 -0.47 8.51 3.60
N VAL A 300 -1.19 9.48 4.16
CA VAL A 300 -0.62 10.55 4.99
C VAL A 300 0.17 9.94 6.15
N HIS A 301 -0.38 8.96 6.88
CA HIS A 301 0.36 8.28 7.94
C HIS A 301 1.61 7.54 7.43
N ASN A 302 1.56 6.89 6.27
CA ASN A 302 2.75 6.24 5.70
C ASN A 302 3.84 7.26 5.32
N CYS A 303 3.43 8.38 4.72
CA CYS A 303 4.32 9.49 4.40
C CYS A 303 4.97 10.06 5.67
N ILE A 304 4.19 10.29 6.74
CA ILE A 304 4.70 10.74 8.04
C ILE A 304 5.79 9.79 8.56
N HIS A 305 5.55 8.48 8.57
CA HIS A 305 6.53 7.52 9.09
C HIS A 305 7.78 7.40 8.19
N ALA A 306 7.62 7.48 6.87
CA ALA A 306 8.75 7.50 5.96
C ALA A 306 9.62 8.75 6.14
N LEU A 307 9.01 9.92 6.36
CA LEU A 307 9.74 11.18 6.59
C LEU A 307 10.42 11.21 7.97
N LEU A 308 9.79 10.63 9.00
CA LEU A 308 10.45 10.42 10.30
C LEU A 308 11.66 9.49 10.14
N MET A 309 11.50 8.37 9.43
CA MET A 309 12.62 7.48 9.12
C MET A 309 13.71 8.21 8.32
N LEU A 310 13.35 9.05 7.35
CA LEU A 310 14.32 9.84 6.58
C LEU A 310 15.14 10.75 7.48
N ARG A 311 14.49 11.44 8.42
CA ARG A 311 15.17 12.33 9.36
C ARG A 311 16.10 11.54 10.29
N ASP A 312 15.61 10.44 10.85
CA ASP A 312 16.26 9.73 11.96
C ASP A 312 17.26 8.65 11.48
N SER A 313 17.18 8.20 10.22
CA SER A 313 18.05 7.16 9.65
C SER A 313 19.27 7.73 8.94
N ASP A 314 20.45 7.12 9.12
CA ASP A 314 21.66 7.49 8.37
C ASP A 314 21.74 6.88 6.97
N THR A 315 20.97 5.82 6.70
CA THR A 315 21.03 5.12 5.41
C THR A 315 20.07 5.69 4.39
N LEU A 316 18.88 6.13 4.84
CA LEU A 316 17.85 6.66 3.97
C LEU A 316 18.24 8.08 3.53
N GLN A 317 18.35 8.27 2.21
CA GLN A 317 18.80 9.53 1.62
C GLN A 317 17.62 10.34 1.08
N GLU A 318 16.61 9.66 0.55
CA GLU A 318 15.42 10.31 -0.01
C GLU A 318 14.12 9.56 0.27
N VAL A 319 13.03 10.33 0.34
CA VAL A 319 11.65 9.82 0.28
C VAL A 319 10.98 10.50 -0.90
N ARG A 320 10.47 9.71 -1.84
CA ARG A 320 9.83 10.18 -3.06
C ARG A 320 8.33 9.98 -2.96
N VAL A 321 7.58 11.06 -3.07
CA VAL A 321 6.12 11.04 -3.08
C VAL A 321 5.63 11.27 -4.51
N LYS A 322 4.95 10.27 -5.07
CA LYS A 322 4.20 10.40 -6.32
C LYS A 322 2.84 10.99 -5.96
N TYR A 323 2.65 12.29 -6.19
CA TYR A 323 1.40 12.99 -5.94
C TYR A 323 0.52 12.94 -7.18
N ILE A 324 -0.52 12.13 -7.11
CA ILE A 324 -1.27 11.65 -8.28
C ILE A 324 -2.77 11.86 -8.11
N PRO A 325 -3.55 11.92 -9.19
CA PRO A 325 -4.99 12.05 -9.08
C PRO A 325 -5.61 10.82 -8.43
N TRP A 326 -6.56 11.04 -7.52
CA TRP A 326 -7.32 9.97 -6.88
C TRP A 326 -8.19 9.19 -7.89
N ASP A 327 -8.83 9.91 -8.80
CA ASP A 327 -9.70 9.37 -9.84
C ASP A 327 -9.63 10.26 -11.11
N VAL A 328 -10.36 9.86 -12.16
CA VAL A 328 -10.40 10.61 -13.42
C VAL A 328 -10.92 12.04 -13.23
N TRP A 329 -11.79 12.29 -12.26
CA TRP A 329 -12.31 13.63 -11.99
C TRP A 329 -11.26 14.52 -11.35
N ALA A 330 -10.45 13.97 -10.45
CA ALA A 330 -9.27 14.65 -9.90
C ALA A 330 -8.29 15.05 -11.01
N SER A 331 -8.17 14.22 -12.05
CA SER A 331 -7.35 14.54 -13.24
C SER A 331 -7.91 15.68 -14.09
N MET A 332 -9.25 15.76 -14.23
CA MET A 332 -9.91 16.76 -15.06
C MET A 332 -10.03 18.12 -14.34
N GLU A 333 -10.41 18.11 -13.07
CA GLU A 333 -10.64 19.30 -12.25
C GLU A 333 -9.95 19.14 -10.88
N PRO A 334 -8.60 19.20 -10.83
CA PRO A 334 -7.88 19.03 -9.58
C PRO A 334 -8.28 20.11 -8.58
N ALA A 335 -8.40 19.70 -7.31
CA ALA A 335 -8.50 20.61 -6.17
C ALA A 335 -7.24 21.49 -6.07
N ASP A 336 -6.09 20.91 -6.38
CA ASP A 336 -4.78 21.54 -6.26
C ASP A 336 -4.30 22.15 -7.57
N ASP A 337 -3.65 23.32 -7.49
CA ASP A 337 -2.92 23.88 -8.63
C ASP A 337 -1.51 23.29 -8.66
N LEU A 338 -1.35 22.21 -9.44
CA LEU A 338 -0.08 21.50 -9.55
C LEU A 338 1.07 22.41 -10.04
N ARG A 339 0.78 23.40 -10.92
CA ARG A 339 1.82 24.31 -11.42
C ARG A 339 2.29 25.25 -10.34
N ARG A 340 1.34 25.84 -9.60
CA ARG A 340 1.65 26.69 -8.46
C ARG A 340 2.40 25.92 -7.37
N MET A 341 2.06 24.65 -7.12
CA MET A 341 2.80 23.80 -6.17
C MET A 341 4.24 23.50 -6.60
N VAL A 342 4.55 23.49 -7.90
CA VAL A 342 5.93 23.40 -8.40
C VAL A 342 6.71 24.68 -8.10
N GLU A 343 6.07 25.83 -8.29
CA GLU A 343 6.69 27.15 -8.09
C GLU A 343 6.86 27.50 -6.60
N MET A 344 5.83 27.28 -5.80
CA MET A 344 5.78 27.66 -4.38
C MET A 344 6.22 26.53 -3.45
N GLY A 345 6.26 25.30 -3.95
CA GLY A 345 6.59 24.10 -3.19
C GLY A 345 5.42 23.55 -2.36
N VAL A 346 5.70 22.46 -1.66
CA VAL A 346 4.74 21.72 -0.81
C VAL A 346 4.74 22.16 0.65
N TRP A 347 5.46 23.24 0.99
CA TRP A 347 5.48 23.80 2.33
C TRP A 347 4.40 24.87 2.44
N PHE A 348 3.42 24.64 3.30
CA PHE A 348 2.31 25.56 3.53
C PHE A 348 2.55 26.26 4.88
N ARG A 349 2.77 27.58 4.86
CA ARG A 349 3.01 28.38 6.08
C ARG A 349 1.70 28.94 6.62
N GLY A 350 1.54 28.98 7.94
CA GLY A 350 0.34 29.55 8.57
C GLY A 350 0.11 31.02 8.22
N SER A 351 1.16 31.78 7.90
CA SER A 351 1.04 33.18 7.43
C SER A 351 0.41 33.31 6.04
N GLU A 352 0.44 32.26 5.21
CA GLU A 352 -0.16 32.24 3.85
C GLU A 352 -1.65 31.87 3.89
N GLU A 353 -2.16 31.34 5.01
CA GLU A 353 -3.59 31.09 5.18
C GLU A 353 -4.39 32.39 5.37
N GLY A 354 -3.77 33.42 5.96
CA GLY A 354 -4.40 34.73 6.15
C GLY A 354 -4.58 35.55 4.87
N SER A 355 -3.87 35.22 3.78
CA SER A 355 -4.02 35.90 2.48
C SER A 355 -5.05 35.24 1.56
N GLY A 356 -5.53 34.04 1.88
CA GLY A 356 -6.48 33.28 1.06
C GLY A 356 -5.91 32.76 -0.27
N GLU A 357 -4.63 33.02 -0.59
CA GLU A 357 -4.07 32.69 -1.91
C GLU A 357 -3.92 31.19 -2.14
N ARG A 358 -3.72 30.40 -1.08
CA ARG A 358 -3.51 28.93 -1.14
C ARG A 358 -4.50 28.16 -0.26
N GLU A 359 -5.66 28.76 0.03
CA GLU A 359 -6.71 28.10 0.81
C GLU A 359 -7.19 26.83 0.09
N GLY A 360 -7.23 25.71 0.81
CA GLY A 360 -7.62 24.40 0.27
C GLY A 360 -6.60 23.72 -0.66
N GLU A 361 -5.47 24.36 -0.97
CA GLU A 361 -4.40 23.71 -1.74
C GLU A 361 -3.54 22.81 -0.84
N GLY A 362 -3.25 21.61 -1.33
CA GLY A 362 -2.30 20.65 -0.76
C GLY A 362 -2.73 20.07 0.57
N GLU A 363 -4.04 19.88 0.78
CA GLU A 363 -4.61 19.31 2.00
C GLU A 363 -3.91 18.03 2.46
N ALA A 364 -3.54 17.14 1.53
CA ALA A 364 -2.80 15.92 1.85
C ALA A 364 -1.41 16.23 2.46
N PHE A 365 -0.66 17.16 1.88
CA PHE A 365 0.64 17.59 2.43
C PHE A 365 0.47 18.35 3.75
N ARG A 366 -0.55 19.22 3.88
CA ARG A 366 -0.89 19.89 5.14
C ARG A 366 -1.15 18.88 6.25
N ALA A 367 -1.88 17.81 5.97
CA ALA A 367 -2.11 16.72 6.91
C ALA A 367 -0.82 15.97 7.29
N VAL A 368 0.10 15.77 6.34
CA VAL A 368 1.45 15.22 6.63
C VAL A 368 2.21 16.14 7.59
N TRP A 369 2.18 17.46 7.37
CA TRP A 369 2.87 18.44 8.22
C TRP A 369 2.28 18.52 9.62
N ALA A 370 0.94 18.55 9.72
CA ALA A 370 0.26 18.50 11.00
C ALA A 370 0.60 17.22 11.78
N GLY A 371 0.65 16.07 11.10
CA GLY A 371 1.01 14.80 11.73
C GLY A 371 2.47 14.69 12.16
N LEU A 372 3.41 15.29 11.41
CA LEU A 372 4.81 15.39 11.84
C LEU A 372 4.98 16.32 13.05
N ALA A 373 4.30 17.48 13.04
CA ALA A 373 4.28 18.40 14.18
C ALA A 373 3.72 17.73 15.44
N GLY A 374 2.62 17.00 15.31
CA GLY A 374 2.01 16.24 16.41
C GLY A 374 2.93 15.15 17.01
N LYS A 375 3.91 14.67 16.25
CA LYS A 375 4.95 13.73 16.72
C LYS A 375 6.20 14.41 17.26
N GLY A 376 6.16 15.73 17.48
CA GLY A 376 7.27 16.51 18.01
C GLY A 376 8.41 16.69 17.00
N ALA A 377 8.13 16.56 15.70
CA ALA A 377 9.15 16.68 14.68
C ALA A 377 9.58 18.12 14.37
N CYS A 378 8.75 19.09 14.73
CA CYS A 378 9.00 20.53 14.61
C CYS A 378 8.30 21.32 15.71
N ASN A 379 8.84 22.51 15.99
CA ASN A 379 8.19 23.57 16.76
C ASN A 379 7.91 24.74 15.81
N GLY A 380 6.70 24.83 15.25
CA GLY A 380 6.29 25.95 14.38
C GLY A 380 6.58 25.76 12.87
N ASP A 381 6.89 26.84 12.16
CA ASP A 381 7.01 26.93 10.68
C ASP A 381 8.32 26.33 10.10
N GLU A 382 9.07 25.56 10.89
CA GLU A 382 10.35 25.00 10.46
C GLU A 382 10.15 23.83 9.49
N ARG A 383 10.99 23.76 8.44
CA ARG A 383 10.97 22.68 7.43
C ARG A 383 11.48 21.33 7.98
N MET A 384 11.48 21.13 9.29
CA MET A 384 11.86 19.87 9.97
C MET A 384 13.26 19.35 9.60
N GLY A 385 14.17 20.25 9.20
CA GLY A 385 15.48 19.85 8.67
C GLY A 385 15.41 19.06 7.36
N LEU A 386 14.32 19.17 6.60
CA LEU A 386 14.09 18.52 5.32
C LEU A 386 14.07 19.54 4.17
N ARG A 387 14.52 19.10 3.01
CA ARG A 387 14.41 19.81 1.73
C ARG A 387 13.44 19.04 0.83
N ALA A 388 12.58 19.75 0.13
CA ALA A 388 11.69 19.17 -0.88
C ALA A 388 12.04 19.74 -2.26
N GLU A 389 12.18 18.87 -3.25
CA GLU A 389 12.23 19.22 -4.66
C GLU A 389 10.93 18.75 -5.32
N VAL A 390 10.25 19.64 -6.04
CA VAL A 390 8.95 19.35 -6.67
C VAL A 390 9.13 19.39 -8.18
N ARG A 391 8.77 18.31 -8.87
CA ARG A 391 8.82 18.21 -10.33
C ARG A 391 7.43 17.94 -10.89
N PHE A 392 7.07 18.67 -11.93
CA PHE A 392 5.88 18.39 -12.71
C PHE A 392 6.10 17.17 -13.61
N VAL A 393 5.16 16.23 -13.60
CA VAL A 393 5.16 15.07 -14.48
C VAL A 393 3.90 15.16 -15.34
N LYS A 394 4.10 15.51 -16.62
CA LYS A 394 3.01 15.65 -17.56
C LYS A 394 2.50 14.28 -17.99
N TRP A 395 1.18 14.13 -18.06
CA TRP A 395 0.57 12.93 -18.61
C TRP A 395 0.90 12.75 -20.09
N GLU A 396 1.33 11.54 -20.47
CA GLU A 396 1.73 11.21 -21.84
C GLU A 396 0.57 10.67 -22.70
N PHE A 397 -0.68 10.81 -22.24
CA PHE A 397 -1.89 10.30 -22.91
C PHE A 397 -1.95 8.76 -23.03
N ASP A 398 -1.23 8.06 -22.18
CA ASP A 398 -1.35 6.60 -22.06
C ASP A 398 -2.63 6.25 -21.29
N LEU A 399 -3.63 5.76 -22.03
CA LEU A 399 -4.92 5.34 -21.48
C LEU A 399 -4.84 4.00 -20.75
N ASP A 400 -3.79 3.20 -20.99
CA ASP A 400 -3.65 1.87 -20.40
C ASP A 400 -3.09 1.92 -18.97
N LYS A 401 -2.51 3.05 -18.56
CA LYS A 401 -1.90 3.24 -17.23
C LYS A 401 -2.78 4.07 -16.29
N ARG A 402 -2.47 5.34 -16.08
CA ARG A 402 -3.23 6.25 -15.21
C ARG A 402 -3.45 7.57 -15.94
N VAL A 403 -4.57 8.23 -15.66
CA VAL A 403 -5.00 9.45 -16.36
C VAL A 403 -4.67 10.67 -15.51
N GLY A 404 -4.02 11.69 -16.10
CA GLY A 404 -3.85 13.01 -15.47
C GLY A 404 -2.41 13.38 -15.15
N ASP A 405 -2.18 14.68 -15.04
CA ASP A 405 -0.87 15.24 -14.66
C ASP A 405 -0.56 14.92 -13.17
N GLU A 406 0.72 14.80 -12.85
CA GLU A 406 1.20 14.37 -11.52
C GLU A 406 2.31 15.30 -11.03
N LEU A 407 2.60 15.24 -9.72
CA LEU A 407 3.82 15.81 -9.15
C LEU A 407 4.70 14.72 -8.56
N GLU A 408 5.99 14.85 -8.79
CA GLU A 408 7.01 14.06 -8.11
C GLU A 408 7.69 14.94 -7.07
N VAL A 409 7.54 14.59 -5.79
CA VAL A 409 8.11 15.36 -4.68
C VAL A 409 9.19 14.53 -4.01
N VAL A 410 10.43 15.01 -4.05
CA VAL A 410 11.59 14.34 -3.47
C VAL A 410 12.00 15.04 -2.19
N PHE A 411 11.82 14.37 -1.06
CA PHE A 411 12.29 14.82 0.24
C PHE A 411 13.69 14.29 0.51
N THR A 412 14.58 15.17 0.97
CA THR A 412 15.95 14.86 1.37
C THR A 412 16.27 15.55 2.69
N LYS A 413 17.33 15.10 3.38
CA LYS A 413 17.84 15.84 4.54
C LYS A 413 18.35 17.22 4.10
N GLY A 414 17.90 18.27 4.78
CA GLY A 414 18.43 19.61 4.63
C GLY A 414 19.88 19.66 5.11
N VAL A 415 20.68 20.53 4.49
CA VAL A 415 21.99 20.91 5.02
C VAL A 415 21.71 21.96 6.09
N GLU A 416 22.13 21.71 7.33
CA GLU A 416 22.09 22.71 8.42
C GLU A 416 22.86 23.98 8.08
#